data_AF-A0A7V8X687-F1
#
_entry.id   AF-A0A7V8X687-F1
#
_cell.length_a   1.000
_cell.length_b   1.000
_cell.length_c   1.000
_cell.angle_alpha   90.00
_cell.angle_beta   90.00
_cell.angle_gamma   90.00
#
_symmetry.space_group_name_H-M   'P 1'
#
loop_
_entity.id
_entity.type
_entity.pdbx_description
1 polymer ?
#
loop_
_entity_poly.entity_id
_entity_poly.type
_entity_poly.pdbx_seq_one_letter_code
_entity_poly.pdbx_strand_id
1 'polypeptide(L)'
;MDQQDDTTLNGAERLILALLGVAFVLVTAVVVVRIATPEENPIGPPEDRPSAGPEIDLPISVADALDLAMPWAQEWNDDVRLILVSSRFERSGAEPVSTPSADLGWIMLSYAAPRQGDEWPRISILVSRASGAIYYEETLSSTVEPPPEFDRTVGELPVSAEQAFRIAEQVAGESYREGCEPSRRQTQVVLDATDREDLAWVVVYYDLRQRAANDIVVRIDTDTGETSTDIRGDLTCDVAGALPGFVTDKTAVERVHFFI
;
A
#
# COMPACT_ATOMS: atom_id res chain seq x y z
N MET A 1 23.98 48.76 21.47
CA MET A 1 23.30 48.46 22.74
C MET A 1 22.49 47.21 22.48
N ASP A 2 23.07 46.09 22.91
CA ASP A 2 22.46 44.76 22.87
C ASP A 2 21.25 44.71 23.81
N GLN A 3 20.16 44.11 23.33
CA GLN A 3 19.07 43.70 24.19
C GLN A 3 18.95 42.18 24.04
N GLN A 4 19.62 41.49 24.96
CA GLN A 4 19.63 40.05 25.12
C GLN A 4 18.37 39.68 25.92
N ASP A 5 17.37 39.13 25.24
CA ASP A 5 16.11 38.70 25.85
C ASP A 5 16.34 37.34 26.55
N ASP A 6 16.64 37.40 27.85
CA ASP A 6 16.73 36.24 28.73
C ASP A 6 15.32 35.74 29.09
N THR A 7 14.67 35.01 28.18
CA THR A 7 13.47 34.22 28.52
C THR A 7 13.87 33.00 29.35
N THR A 8 13.93 33.21 30.67
CA THR A 8 13.98 32.13 31.66
C THR A 8 12.60 31.48 31.73
N LEU A 9 12.44 30.32 31.06
CA LEU A 9 11.24 29.48 31.14
C LEU A 9 10.86 29.21 32.61
N ASN A 10 9.62 29.53 32.98
CA ASN A 10 9.11 29.37 34.34
C ASN A 10 9.06 27.88 34.74
N GLY A 11 9.08 27.59 36.04
CA GLY A 11 9.10 26.22 36.57
C GLY A 11 7.97 25.32 36.05
N ALA A 12 6.82 25.90 35.70
CA ALA A 12 5.69 25.19 35.08
C ALA A 12 5.96 24.80 33.62
N GLU A 13 6.64 25.65 32.83
CA GLU A 13 6.97 25.36 31.43
C GLU A 13 8.06 24.29 31.32
N ARG A 14 9.01 24.27 32.27
CA ARG A 14 9.99 23.19 32.41
C ARG A 14 9.33 21.85 32.75
N LEU A 15 8.27 21.87 33.57
CA LEU A 15 7.50 20.67 33.91
C LEU A 15 6.71 20.14 32.70
N ILE A 16 6.08 21.02 31.92
CA ILE A 16 5.34 20.65 30.71
C ILE A 16 6.29 20.08 29.65
N LEU A 17 7.44 20.70 29.42
CA LEU A 17 8.45 20.18 28.48
C LEU A 17 9.02 18.84 28.94
N ALA A 18 9.23 18.64 30.24
CA ALA A 18 9.67 17.36 30.78
C ALA A 18 8.60 16.27 30.60
N LEU A 19 7.32 16.58 30.85
CA LEU A 19 6.21 15.65 30.64
C LEU A 19 6.01 15.31 29.17
N LEU A 20 6.15 16.29 28.26
CA LEU A 20 6.13 16.05 26.82
C LEU A 20 7.31 15.20 26.35
N GLY A 21 8.51 15.43 26.90
CA GLY A 21 9.68 14.60 26.62
C GLY A 21 9.49 13.15 27.09
N VAL A 22 8.93 12.94 28.28
CA VAL A 22 8.61 11.60 28.80
C VAL A 22 7.50 10.94 27.99
N ALA A 23 6.45 11.67 27.61
CA ALA A 23 5.40 11.16 26.75
C ALA A 23 5.95 10.77 25.36
N PHE A 24 6.85 11.57 24.79
CA PHE A 24 7.49 11.27 23.51
C PHE A 24 8.37 10.02 23.61
N VAL A 25 9.17 9.88 24.69
CA VAL A 25 9.99 8.68 24.93
C VAL A 25 9.11 7.44 25.12
N LEU A 26 7.99 7.55 25.83
CA LEU A 26 7.04 6.45 26.02
C LEU A 26 6.35 6.05 24.72
N VAL A 27 5.89 7.03 23.90
CA VAL A 27 5.30 6.76 22.59
C VAL A 27 6.32 6.13 21.65
N THR A 28 7.55 6.65 21.61
CA THR A 28 8.63 6.08 20.78
C THR A 28 9.01 4.67 21.24
N ALA A 29 9.05 4.42 22.56
CA ALA A 29 9.31 3.09 23.09
C ALA A 29 8.19 2.10 22.77
N VAL A 30 6.91 2.50 22.85
CA VAL A 30 5.77 1.66 22.46
C VAL A 30 5.80 1.33 20.97
N VAL A 31 6.10 2.32 20.11
CA VAL A 31 6.24 2.13 18.66
C VAL A 31 7.43 1.22 18.33
N VAL A 32 8.59 1.42 18.96
CA VAL A 32 9.78 0.57 18.75
C VAL A 32 9.57 -0.85 19.27
N VAL A 33 8.88 -1.03 20.40
CA VAL A 33 8.54 -2.36 20.93
C VAL A 33 7.56 -3.07 19.99
N ARG A 34 6.51 -2.40 19.50
CA ARG A 34 5.58 -2.96 18.50
C ARG A 34 6.25 -3.34 17.18
N ILE A 35 7.27 -2.60 16.74
CA ILE A 35 8.02 -2.90 15.50
C ILE A 35 9.08 -4.00 15.73
N ALA A 36 9.67 -4.09 16.93
CA ALA A 36 10.78 -4.99 17.22
C ALA A 36 10.37 -6.38 17.73
N THR A 37 9.16 -6.52 18.30
CA THR A 37 8.57 -7.82 18.60
C THR A 37 7.43 -8.06 17.64
N PRO A 38 7.65 -8.73 16.48
CA PRO A 38 6.54 -9.38 15.81
C PRO A 38 5.94 -10.33 16.84
N GLU A 39 4.69 -10.07 17.27
CA GLU A 39 3.92 -11.08 17.99
C GLU A 39 3.99 -12.34 17.14
N GLU A 40 4.44 -13.44 17.76
CA GLU A 40 4.39 -14.76 17.15
C GLU A 40 2.99 -14.95 16.58
N ASN A 41 2.93 -15.17 15.27
CA ASN A 41 1.74 -15.36 14.43
C ASN A 41 0.52 -15.84 15.23
N PRO A 42 -0.51 -15.02 15.43
CA PRO A 42 -1.78 -15.52 15.91
C PRO A 42 -2.49 -16.14 14.72
N ILE A 43 -2.22 -17.42 14.41
CA ILE A 43 -3.08 -18.43 13.75
C ILE A 43 -2.24 -19.67 13.41
N GLY A 44 -2.88 -20.85 13.43
CA GLY A 44 -2.33 -22.20 13.41
C GLY A 44 -1.28 -22.56 12.33
N PRO A 45 -0.78 -23.81 12.34
CA PRO A 45 0.37 -24.20 11.55
C PRO A 45 0.16 -23.90 10.05
N PRO A 46 1.21 -23.49 9.31
CA PRO A 46 1.14 -23.15 7.88
C PRO A 46 0.54 -24.25 6.98
N GLU A 47 0.38 -25.46 7.52
CA GLU A 47 -0.07 -26.67 6.84
C GLU A 47 -1.58 -26.68 6.52
N ASP A 48 -2.39 -25.83 7.18
CA ASP A 48 -3.85 -25.75 6.96
C ASP A 48 -4.27 -24.58 6.04
N ARG A 49 -3.33 -23.83 5.46
CA ARG A 49 -3.67 -22.63 4.66
C ARG A 49 -4.10 -23.02 3.24
N PRO A 50 -5.20 -22.46 2.72
CA PRO A 50 -5.62 -22.74 1.36
C PRO A 50 -4.62 -22.15 0.36
N SER A 51 -4.37 -22.93 -0.68
CA SER A 51 -3.63 -22.52 -1.86
C SER A 51 -4.53 -22.65 -3.08
N ALA A 52 -4.22 -21.89 -4.12
CA ALA A 52 -4.85 -22.05 -5.42
C ALA A 52 -4.88 -23.53 -5.84
N GLY A 53 -6.07 -24.01 -6.19
CA GLY A 53 -6.26 -25.35 -6.73
C GLY A 53 -5.63 -25.50 -8.12
N PRO A 54 -5.57 -26.72 -8.67
CA PRO A 54 -4.94 -26.98 -9.96
C PRO A 54 -5.65 -26.33 -11.16
N GLU A 55 -6.84 -25.77 -10.96
CA GLU A 55 -7.67 -25.13 -11.99
C GLU A 55 -7.44 -23.61 -12.10
N ILE A 56 -6.66 -23.01 -11.18
CA ILE A 56 -6.37 -21.57 -11.18
C ILE A 56 -5.09 -21.32 -11.97
N ASP A 57 -5.17 -20.43 -12.96
CA ASP A 57 -4.01 -20.00 -13.73
C ASP A 57 -3.04 -19.17 -12.86
N LEU A 58 -1.74 -19.42 -13.02
CA LEU A 58 -0.69 -18.67 -12.37
C LEU A 58 0.05 -17.77 -13.38
N PRO A 59 0.47 -16.54 -13.01
CA PRO A 59 0.32 -15.92 -11.69
C PRO A 59 -1.14 -15.57 -11.36
N ILE A 60 -1.55 -15.78 -10.11
CA ILE A 60 -2.95 -15.61 -9.70
C ILE A 60 -3.42 -14.17 -9.93
N SER A 61 -4.65 -14.03 -10.43
CA SER A 61 -5.30 -12.73 -10.64
C SER A 61 -5.87 -12.17 -9.34
N VAL A 62 -6.18 -10.87 -9.31
CA VAL A 62 -6.90 -10.26 -8.18
C VAL A 62 -8.27 -10.90 -7.95
N ALA A 63 -8.99 -11.24 -9.02
CA ALA A 63 -10.29 -11.87 -8.94
C ALA A 63 -10.19 -13.27 -8.31
N ASP A 64 -9.26 -14.10 -8.79
CA ASP A 64 -9.06 -15.45 -8.25
C ASP A 64 -8.53 -15.41 -6.80
N ALA A 65 -7.68 -14.43 -6.47
CA ALA A 65 -7.20 -14.24 -5.11
C ALA A 65 -8.32 -13.82 -4.16
N LEU A 66 -9.29 -13.01 -4.64
CA LEU A 66 -10.49 -12.66 -3.88
C LEU A 66 -11.35 -13.89 -3.62
N ASP A 67 -11.60 -14.71 -4.64
CA ASP A 67 -12.37 -15.94 -4.51
C ASP A 67 -11.70 -16.95 -3.55
N LEU A 68 -10.36 -17.00 -3.53
CA LEU A 68 -9.59 -17.81 -2.59
C LEU A 68 -9.66 -17.28 -1.16
N ALA A 69 -9.54 -15.96 -0.97
CA ALA A 69 -9.39 -15.33 0.35
C ALA A 69 -10.73 -15.03 1.03
N MET A 70 -11.81 -14.81 0.29
CA MET A 70 -13.12 -14.45 0.87
C MET A 70 -13.67 -15.53 1.81
N PRO A 71 -13.71 -16.83 1.45
CA PRO A 71 -14.16 -17.87 2.38
C PRO A 71 -13.32 -17.93 3.66
N TRP A 72 -12.01 -17.66 3.55
CA TRP A 72 -11.09 -17.61 4.68
C TRP A 72 -11.38 -16.42 5.60
N ALA A 73 -11.63 -15.24 5.03
CA ALA A 73 -12.05 -14.07 5.79
C ALA A 73 -13.42 -14.27 6.47
N GLN A 74 -14.33 -15.00 5.81
CA GLN A 74 -15.65 -15.35 6.36
C GLN A 74 -15.56 -16.35 7.51
N GLU A 75 -14.61 -17.29 7.48
CA GLU A 75 -14.35 -18.18 8.62
C GLU A 75 -13.92 -17.40 9.87
N TRP A 76 -13.18 -16.29 9.68
CA TRP A 76 -12.84 -15.37 10.77
C TRP A 76 -14.06 -14.57 11.27
N ASN A 77 -14.88 -14.05 10.36
CA ASN A 77 -16.15 -13.39 10.68
C ASN A 77 -17.14 -13.44 9.50
N ASP A 78 -18.33 -13.98 9.71
CA ASP A 78 -19.32 -14.19 8.63
C ASP A 78 -19.79 -12.88 7.94
N ASP A 79 -19.66 -11.73 8.61
CA ASP A 79 -20.12 -10.42 8.15
C ASP A 79 -18.97 -9.51 7.64
N VAL A 80 -17.84 -10.10 7.22
CA VAL A 80 -16.74 -9.33 6.62
C VAL A 80 -17.14 -8.67 5.30
N ARG A 81 -16.62 -7.46 5.08
CA ARG A 81 -16.66 -6.78 3.78
C ARG A 81 -15.25 -6.37 3.33
N LEU A 82 -15.01 -6.44 2.02
CA LEU A 82 -13.75 -6.00 1.42
C LEU A 82 -13.64 -4.47 1.49
N ILE A 83 -12.48 -3.97 1.95
CA ILE A 83 -12.24 -2.52 2.14
C ILE A 83 -10.98 -2.02 1.45
N LEU A 84 -10.09 -2.93 1.02
CA LEU A 84 -8.88 -2.57 0.29
C LEU A 84 -8.47 -3.72 -0.63
N VAL A 85 -8.08 -3.36 -1.84
CA VAL A 85 -7.37 -4.23 -2.77
C VAL A 85 -6.07 -3.55 -3.17
N SER A 86 -4.96 -4.22 -2.90
CA SER A 86 -3.62 -3.75 -3.27
C SER A 86 -2.81 -4.90 -3.84
N SER A 87 -2.21 -4.69 -4.99
CA SER A 87 -1.42 -5.70 -5.69
C SER A 87 -0.03 -5.16 -5.96
N ARG A 88 0.99 -5.95 -5.64
CA ARG A 88 2.38 -5.68 -6.00
C ARG A 88 2.76 -6.51 -7.21
N PHE A 89 3.27 -5.84 -8.22
CA PHE A 89 3.85 -6.40 -9.42
C PHE A 89 5.36 -6.21 -9.34
N GLU A 90 6.13 -7.28 -9.44
CA GLU A 90 7.59 -7.23 -9.43
C GLU A 90 8.14 -7.87 -10.71
N ARG A 91 8.99 -7.12 -11.41
CA ARG A 91 9.76 -7.65 -12.55
C ARG A 91 11.02 -8.35 -12.05
N SER A 92 11.33 -9.50 -12.64
CA SER A 92 12.62 -10.14 -12.42
C SER A 92 13.71 -9.25 -13.05
N GLY A 93 14.69 -8.82 -12.25
CA GLY A 93 15.74 -7.89 -12.72
C GLY A 93 16.78 -8.53 -13.65
N ALA A 94 16.55 -9.73 -14.17
CA ALA A 94 17.58 -10.56 -14.80
C ALA A 94 17.48 -10.67 -16.33
N GLU A 95 16.35 -10.34 -16.97
CA GLU A 95 16.23 -10.47 -18.44
C GLU A 95 15.42 -9.34 -19.08
N PRO A 96 15.79 -8.90 -20.30
CA PRO A 96 14.97 -8.00 -21.10
C PRO A 96 13.72 -8.77 -21.56
N VAL A 97 12.65 -8.68 -20.77
CA VAL A 97 11.41 -9.38 -21.09
C VAL A 97 10.69 -8.63 -22.20
N SER A 98 10.54 -9.28 -23.36
CA SER A 98 9.79 -8.79 -24.53
C SER A 98 8.28 -8.69 -24.28
N THR A 99 7.81 -9.12 -23.10
CA THR A 99 6.46 -8.93 -22.58
C THR A 99 6.59 -8.49 -21.12
N PRO A 100 5.86 -7.49 -20.60
CA PRO A 100 5.87 -7.18 -19.17
C PRO A 100 5.33 -8.38 -18.35
N SER A 101 6.19 -9.33 -18.00
CA SER A 101 5.82 -10.42 -17.12
C SER A 101 5.92 -9.92 -15.69
N ALA A 102 4.78 -9.94 -15.01
CA ALA A 102 4.68 -9.59 -13.62
C ALA A 102 4.29 -10.86 -12.86
N ASP A 103 5.17 -11.84 -12.94
CA ASP A 103 4.90 -13.18 -12.43
C ASP A 103 5.18 -13.25 -10.92
N LEU A 104 5.88 -12.24 -10.38
CA LEU A 104 6.23 -12.11 -8.97
C LEU A 104 5.45 -10.99 -8.29
N GLY A 105 5.36 -11.11 -6.97
CA GLY A 105 4.70 -10.15 -6.09
C GLY A 105 3.58 -10.80 -5.28
N TRP A 106 2.65 -9.98 -4.81
CA TRP A 106 1.59 -10.39 -3.90
C TRP A 106 0.31 -9.59 -4.14
N ILE A 107 -0.80 -10.12 -3.68
CA ILE A 107 -2.10 -9.45 -3.60
C ILE A 107 -2.48 -9.38 -2.13
N MET A 108 -2.76 -8.18 -1.64
CA MET A 108 -3.25 -7.90 -0.30
C MET A 108 -4.72 -7.54 -0.40
N LEU A 109 -5.53 -8.26 0.36
CA LEU A 109 -6.95 -8.05 0.50
C LEU A 109 -7.21 -7.75 1.98
N SER A 110 -7.75 -6.57 2.26
CA SER A 110 -8.14 -6.23 3.63
C SER A 110 -9.66 -6.19 3.73
N TYR A 111 -10.15 -6.79 4.81
CA TYR A 111 -11.56 -6.88 5.12
C TYR A 111 -11.83 -6.23 6.48
N ALA A 112 -13.03 -5.69 6.64
CA ALA A 112 -13.51 -5.19 7.91
C ALA A 112 -14.75 -5.98 8.35
N ALA A 113 -14.78 -6.34 9.62
CA ALA A 113 -15.97 -6.89 10.27
C ALA A 113 -16.86 -5.74 10.80
N PRO A 114 -18.11 -6.03 11.22
CA PRO A 114 -18.95 -5.05 11.90
C PRO A 114 -18.27 -4.48 13.14
N ARG A 115 -18.59 -3.22 13.46
CA ARG A 115 -18.05 -2.50 14.63
C ARG A 115 -18.30 -3.29 15.92
N GLN A 116 -17.27 -3.44 16.74
CA GLN A 116 -17.33 -4.04 18.08
C GLN A 116 -16.93 -2.99 19.12
N GLY A 117 -17.91 -2.47 19.85
CA GLY A 117 -17.67 -1.35 20.77
C GLY A 117 -17.25 -0.08 20.03
N ASP A 118 -16.05 0.42 20.30
CA ASP A 118 -15.49 1.62 19.66
C ASP A 118 -14.51 1.32 18.52
N GLU A 119 -14.35 0.05 18.17
CA GLU A 119 -13.38 -0.37 17.17
C GLU A 119 -13.99 -1.18 16.04
N TRP A 120 -13.30 -1.15 14.91
CA TRP A 120 -13.57 -1.89 13.70
C TRP A 120 -12.49 -2.96 13.55
N PRO A 121 -12.82 -4.24 13.82
CA PRO A 121 -11.90 -5.33 13.56
C PRO A 121 -11.63 -5.47 12.06
N ARG A 122 -10.40 -5.80 11.72
CA ARG A 122 -9.91 -5.96 10.36
C ARG A 122 -9.03 -7.20 10.25
N ILE A 123 -9.06 -7.81 9.07
CA ILE A 123 -8.15 -8.89 8.68
C ILE A 123 -7.53 -8.52 7.33
N SER A 124 -6.22 -8.65 7.22
CA SER A 124 -5.47 -8.47 5.97
C SER A 124 -4.88 -9.81 5.56
N ILE A 125 -5.18 -10.25 4.35
CA ILE A 125 -4.73 -11.52 3.79
C ILE A 125 -3.79 -11.22 2.62
N LEU A 126 -2.60 -11.83 2.63
CA LEU A 126 -1.61 -11.72 1.56
C LEU A 126 -1.50 -13.04 0.80
N VAL A 127 -1.81 -12.96 -0.49
CA VAL A 127 -1.75 -14.07 -1.45
C VAL A 127 -0.53 -13.89 -2.35
N SER A 128 0.28 -14.93 -2.47
CA SER A 128 1.43 -14.96 -3.37
C SER A 128 0.94 -15.02 -4.81
N ARG A 129 1.40 -14.11 -5.67
CA ARG A 129 1.02 -14.14 -7.09
C ARG A 129 1.58 -15.35 -7.82
N ALA A 130 2.83 -15.71 -7.50
CA ALA A 130 3.54 -16.79 -8.18
C ALA A 130 3.02 -18.19 -7.82
N SER A 131 2.50 -18.38 -6.60
CA SER A 131 2.08 -19.71 -6.12
C SER A 131 0.59 -19.81 -5.79
N GLY A 132 -0.14 -18.68 -5.80
CA GLY A 132 -1.54 -18.63 -5.39
C GLY A 132 -1.77 -19.03 -3.93
N ALA A 133 -0.76 -18.98 -3.08
CA ALA A 133 -0.85 -19.42 -1.69
C ALA A 133 -1.07 -18.23 -0.75
N ILE A 134 -1.96 -18.39 0.24
CA ILE A 134 -2.03 -17.46 1.38
C ILE A 134 -0.79 -17.69 2.25
N TYR A 135 0.11 -16.71 2.30
CA TYR A 135 1.38 -16.85 3.02
C TYR A 135 1.49 -15.93 4.24
N TYR A 136 0.61 -14.93 4.36
CA TYR A 136 0.58 -14.03 5.50
C TYR A 136 -0.84 -13.55 5.76
N GLU A 137 -1.14 -13.36 7.05
CA GLU A 137 -2.39 -12.83 7.54
C GLU A 137 -2.09 -11.97 8.77
N GLU A 138 -2.82 -10.87 8.93
CA GLU A 138 -2.76 -10.04 10.11
C GLU A 138 -4.16 -9.59 10.51
N THR A 139 -4.47 -9.70 11.80
CA THR A 139 -5.69 -9.13 12.37
C THR A 139 -5.34 -7.87 13.16
N LEU A 140 -6.11 -6.82 12.92
CA LEU A 140 -5.94 -5.51 13.56
C LEU A 140 -7.31 -4.98 13.97
N SER A 141 -7.30 -4.00 14.87
CA SER A 141 -8.51 -3.27 15.25
C SER A 141 -8.24 -1.78 15.13
N SER A 142 -9.22 -1.00 14.66
CA SER A 142 -9.07 0.43 14.45
C SER A 142 -10.28 1.21 14.92
N THR A 143 -10.06 2.35 15.57
CA THR A 143 -11.14 3.30 15.91
C THR A 143 -11.64 4.09 14.70
N VAL A 144 -10.94 4.01 13.57
CA VAL A 144 -11.31 4.69 12.32
C VAL A 144 -12.30 3.81 11.55
N GLU A 145 -13.44 4.40 11.19
CA GLU A 145 -14.43 3.74 10.34
C GLU A 145 -13.79 3.35 9.01
N PRO A 146 -13.89 2.07 8.60
CA PRO A 146 -13.37 1.66 7.31
C PRO A 146 -14.14 2.37 6.20
N PRO A 147 -13.53 2.52 5.01
CA PRO A 147 -14.27 2.97 3.85
C PRO A 147 -15.48 2.05 3.63
N PRO A 148 -16.53 2.59 3.01
CA PRO A 148 -17.67 1.76 2.69
C PRO A 148 -17.30 0.63 1.73
N GLU A 149 -18.16 -0.39 1.69
CA GLU A 149 -18.08 -1.43 0.67
C GLU A 149 -18.20 -0.81 -0.74
N PHE A 150 -17.52 -1.44 -1.69
CA PHE A 150 -17.64 -1.10 -3.10
C PHE A 150 -18.87 -1.80 -3.66
N ASP A 151 -19.77 -1.06 -4.32
CA ASP A 151 -21.04 -1.62 -4.80
C ASP A 151 -20.85 -2.63 -5.94
N ARG A 152 -19.63 -2.72 -6.51
CA ARG A 152 -19.25 -3.67 -7.57
C ARG A 152 -18.21 -4.67 -7.06
N THR A 153 -18.40 -5.93 -7.44
CA THR A 153 -17.40 -6.98 -7.21
C THR A 153 -16.14 -6.63 -7.99
N VAL A 154 -14.98 -6.64 -7.33
CA VAL A 154 -13.69 -6.28 -7.95
C VAL A 154 -13.39 -7.13 -9.20
N GLY A 155 -13.84 -8.39 -9.21
CA GLY A 155 -13.72 -9.29 -10.36
C GLY A 155 -14.60 -8.93 -11.57
N GLU A 156 -15.57 -8.02 -11.42
CA GLU A 156 -16.49 -7.59 -12.48
C GLU A 156 -16.13 -6.22 -13.09
N LEU A 157 -15.05 -5.59 -12.61
CA LEU A 157 -14.60 -4.30 -13.15
C LEU A 157 -14.12 -4.46 -14.60
N PRO A 158 -14.57 -3.61 -15.55
CA PRO A 158 -14.19 -3.72 -16.96
C PRO A 158 -12.67 -3.66 -17.20
N VAL A 159 -11.97 -2.84 -16.44
CA VAL A 159 -10.51 -2.82 -16.37
C VAL A 159 -10.09 -3.55 -15.11
N SER A 160 -9.42 -4.70 -15.26
CA SER A 160 -8.84 -5.43 -14.12
C SER A 160 -7.56 -4.77 -13.59
N ALA A 161 -7.11 -5.16 -12.40
CA ALA A 161 -5.84 -4.69 -11.84
C ALA A 161 -4.63 -5.02 -12.74
N GLU A 162 -4.62 -6.20 -13.36
CA GLU A 162 -3.57 -6.63 -14.30
C GLU A 162 -3.64 -5.83 -15.60
N GLN A 163 -4.84 -5.48 -16.06
CA GLN A 163 -4.99 -4.61 -17.21
C GLN A 163 -4.55 -3.17 -16.89
N ALA A 164 -4.90 -2.64 -15.73
CA ALA A 164 -4.43 -1.35 -15.24
C ALA A 164 -2.91 -1.31 -15.13
N PHE A 165 -2.29 -2.38 -14.60
CA PHE A 165 -0.83 -2.54 -14.61
C PHE A 165 -0.28 -2.44 -16.03
N ARG A 166 -0.80 -3.22 -16.99
CA ARG A 166 -0.33 -3.18 -18.39
C ARG A 166 -0.48 -1.80 -19.04
N ILE A 167 -1.58 -1.09 -18.76
CA ILE A 167 -1.81 0.28 -19.25
C ILE A 167 -0.75 1.22 -18.66
N ALA A 168 -0.55 1.20 -17.34
CA ALA A 168 0.44 2.05 -16.68
C ALA A 168 1.88 1.79 -17.15
N GLU A 169 2.21 0.52 -17.43
CA GLU A 169 3.51 0.14 -18.00
C GLU A 169 3.76 0.84 -19.33
N GLN A 170 2.76 0.88 -20.21
CA GLN A 170 2.84 1.54 -21.52
C GLN A 170 2.89 3.07 -21.40
N VAL A 171 2.16 3.64 -20.45
CA VAL A 171 2.07 5.10 -20.28
C VAL A 171 3.34 5.68 -19.67
N ALA A 172 3.91 5.03 -18.65
CA ALA A 172 5.05 5.59 -17.90
C ALA A 172 6.06 4.53 -17.45
N GLY A 173 5.60 3.32 -17.10
CA GLY A 173 6.41 2.34 -16.39
C GLY A 173 7.65 1.85 -17.14
N GLU A 174 7.57 1.67 -18.46
CA GLU A 174 8.72 1.24 -19.26
C GLU A 174 9.81 2.33 -19.28
N SER A 175 9.45 3.56 -19.63
CA SER A 175 10.40 4.69 -19.64
C SER A 175 10.96 5.01 -18.24
N TYR A 176 10.17 4.85 -17.19
CA TYR A 176 10.61 5.14 -15.82
C TYR A 176 11.73 4.20 -15.37
N ARG A 177 11.71 2.94 -15.82
CA ARG A 177 12.71 1.94 -15.40
C ARG A 177 14.00 1.98 -16.19
N GLU A 178 14.00 2.58 -17.38
CA GLU A 178 15.15 2.60 -18.29
C GLU A 178 16.41 3.11 -17.58
N GLY A 179 17.43 2.25 -17.50
CA GLY A 179 18.72 2.56 -16.86
C GLY A 179 18.75 2.46 -15.33
N CYS A 180 17.63 2.06 -14.70
CA CYS A 180 17.45 1.94 -13.26
C CYS A 180 16.69 0.68 -12.82
N GLU A 181 16.60 -0.32 -13.69
CA GLU A 181 15.70 -1.47 -13.56
C GLU A 181 15.81 -2.16 -12.19
N PRO A 182 17.01 -2.43 -11.63
CA PRO A 182 17.12 -3.10 -10.33
C PRO A 182 16.49 -2.32 -9.16
N SER A 183 16.47 -0.98 -9.25
CA SER A 183 15.93 -0.10 -8.21
C SER A 183 14.47 0.30 -8.46
N ARG A 184 13.97 0.16 -9.68
CA ARG A 184 12.60 0.57 -10.08
C ARG A 184 11.72 -0.61 -10.50
N ARG A 185 12.05 -1.83 -10.05
CA ARG A 185 11.41 -3.08 -10.48
C ARG A 185 10.03 -3.36 -9.87
N GLN A 186 9.62 -2.60 -8.85
CA GLN A 186 8.36 -2.82 -8.14
C GLN A 186 7.34 -1.76 -8.54
N THR A 187 6.10 -2.21 -8.69
CA THR A 187 4.95 -1.36 -8.96
C THR A 187 3.81 -1.82 -8.06
N GLN A 188 3.08 -0.87 -7.49
CA GLN A 188 1.90 -1.14 -6.67
C GLN A 188 0.66 -0.68 -7.42
N VAL A 189 -0.38 -1.49 -7.43
CA VAL A 189 -1.69 -1.19 -8.02
C VAL A 189 -2.71 -1.27 -6.90
N VAL A 190 -3.41 -0.18 -6.63
CA VAL A 190 -4.40 -0.09 -5.55
C VAL A 190 -5.75 0.29 -6.15
N LEU A 191 -6.82 -0.36 -5.71
CA LEU A 191 -8.16 0.13 -6.04
C LEU A 191 -8.44 1.36 -5.16
N ASP A 192 -8.51 2.53 -5.77
CA ASP A 192 -9.09 3.71 -5.13
C ASP A 192 -10.58 3.70 -5.36
N ALA A 193 -11.29 3.66 -4.24
CA ALA A 193 -12.73 3.62 -4.19
C ALA A 193 -13.24 4.53 -3.06
N THR A 194 -12.50 5.62 -2.84
CA THR A 194 -12.90 6.74 -1.99
C THR A 194 -14.19 7.38 -2.52
N ASP A 195 -14.34 7.44 -3.84
CA ASP A 195 -15.60 7.76 -4.53
C ASP A 195 -16.16 6.48 -5.16
N ARG A 196 -17.38 6.08 -4.79
CA ARG A 196 -18.01 4.85 -5.29
C ARG A 196 -18.54 4.98 -6.72
N GLU A 197 -18.74 6.21 -7.20
CA GLU A 197 -19.17 6.49 -8.56
C GLU A 197 -17.99 6.67 -9.52
N ASP A 198 -16.79 6.90 -8.99
CA ASP A 198 -15.53 7.11 -9.73
C ASP A 198 -14.41 6.19 -9.23
N LEU A 199 -14.62 4.88 -9.43
CA LEU A 199 -13.62 3.87 -9.10
C LEU A 199 -12.42 3.97 -10.05
N ALA A 200 -11.21 3.91 -9.47
CA ALA A 200 -9.99 3.95 -10.27
C ALA A 200 -8.91 3.01 -9.73
N TRP A 201 -8.14 2.41 -10.65
CA TRP A 201 -6.86 1.80 -10.30
C TRP A 201 -5.79 2.89 -10.20
N VAL A 202 -5.17 2.99 -9.03
CA VAL A 202 -4.01 3.86 -8.79
C VAL A 202 -2.75 3.02 -8.86
N VAL A 203 -1.96 3.24 -9.89
CA VAL A 203 -0.68 2.57 -10.13
C VAL A 203 0.45 3.48 -9.68
N VAL A 204 1.23 3.00 -8.72
CA VAL A 204 2.31 3.74 -8.08
C VAL A 204 3.65 3.11 -8.45
N TYR A 205 4.54 3.96 -8.94
CA TYR A 205 5.95 3.66 -9.14
C TYR A 205 6.77 4.39 -8.10
N TYR A 206 7.75 3.68 -7.54
CA TYR A 206 8.68 4.23 -6.57
C TYR A 206 10.06 3.62 -6.77
N ASP A 207 11.06 4.38 -6.36
CA ASP A 207 12.43 3.93 -6.33
C ASP A 207 12.72 3.21 -5.01
N LEU A 208 13.24 1.99 -5.07
CA LEU A 208 13.59 1.19 -3.88
C LEU A 208 14.64 1.87 -3.00
N ARG A 209 15.40 2.83 -3.55
CA ARG A 209 16.37 3.65 -2.83
C ARG A 209 15.69 4.78 -2.04
N GLN A 210 14.46 5.16 -2.40
CA GLN A 210 13.67 6.24 -1.78
C GLN A 210 12.20 5.83 -1.58
N ARG A 211 11.95 4.73 -0.85
CA ARG A 211 10.60 4.15 -0.65
C ARG A 211 9.57 5.08 0.00
N ALA A 212 10.00 6.18 0.63
CA ALA A 212 9.12 7.15 1.27
C ALA A 212 8.45 8.12 0.27
N ALA A 213 8.81 8.08 -1.01
CA ALA A 213 8.26 8.94 -2.04
C ALA A 213 7.79 8.13 -3.24
N ASN A 214 6.62 8.50 -3.74
CA ASN A 214 6.12 8.02 -5.03
C ASN A 214 6.73 8.90 -6.12
N ASP A 215 7.26 8.27 -7.15
CA ASP A 215 7.90 8.97 -8.27
C ASP A 215 6.91 9.21 -9.40
N ILE A 216 6.05 8.23 -9.67
CA ILE A 216 4.96 8.35 -10.64
C ILE A 216 3.71 7.74 -10.05
N VAL A 217 2.59 8.45 -10.23
CA VAL A 217 1.24 7.95 -9.92
C VAL A 217 0.41 8.01 -11.20
N VAL A 218 -0.07 6.87 -11.67
CA VAL A 218 -1.00 6.77 -12.79
C VAL A 218 -2.37 6.39 -12.23
N ARG A 219 -3.38 7.23 -12.41
CA ARG A 219 -4.77 6.91 -12.07
C ARG A 219 -5.48 6.47 -13.35
N ILE A 220 -6.16 5.32 -13.29
CA ILE A 220 -6.80 4.67 -14.43
C ILE A 220 -8.25 4.39 -14.06
N ASP A 221 -9.19 4.98 -14.78
CA ASP A 221 -10.62 4.76 -14.60
C ASP A 221 -10.98 3.27 -14.86
N THR A 222 -11.75 2.65 -13.94
CA THR A 222 -12.04 1.20 -14.02
C THR A 222 -13.00 0.82 -15.13
N ASP A 223 -13.75 1.78 -15.70
CA ASP A 223 -14.81 1.52 -16.67
C ASP A 223 -14.33 1.75 -18.12
N THR A 224 -13.46 2.73 -18.32
CA THR A 224 -13.01 3.23 -19.62
C THR A 224 -11.53 2.97 -19.87
N GLY A 225 -10.72 2.85 -18.81
CA GLY A 225 -9.27 2.79 -18.90
C GLY A 225 -8.62 4.15 -19.21
N GLU A 226 -9.36 5.26 -19.14
CA GLU A 226 -8.78 6.60 -19.27
C GLU A 226 -7.75 6.87 -18.18
N THR A 227 -6.66 7.53 -18.54
CA THR A 227 -5.50 7.69 -17.64
C THR A 227 -5.22 9.15 -17.32
N SER A 228 -4.89 9.43 -16.06
CA SER A 228 -4.18 10.63 -15.65
C SER A 228 -2.85 10.25 -14.99
N THR A 229 -1.85 11.12 -15.08
CA THR A 229 -0.50 10.82 -14.60
C THR A 229 0.10 12.02 -13.88
N ASP A 230 0.61 11.77 -12.67
CA ASP A 230 1.41 12.72 -11.90
C ASP A 230 2.85 12.18 -11.81
N ILE A 231 3.82 13.05 -12.11
CA ILE A 231 5.24 12.70 -12.22
C ILE A 231 6.06 13.65 -11.37
N ARG A 232 6.86 13.10 -10.47
CA ARG A 232 7.83 13.87 -9.69
C ARG A 232 8.94 14.41 -10.61
N GLY A 233 9.27 15.69 -10.47
CA GLY A 233 10.19 16.39 -11.37
C GLY A 233 11.67 15.96 -11.38
N ASP A 234 12.10 15.03 -10.51
CA ASP A 234 13.47 14.49 -10.50
C ASP A 234 13.43 12.96 -10.48
N LEU A 235 13.54 12.37 -11.67
CA LEU A 235 13.56 10.91 -11.88
C LEU A 235 14.95 10.42 -12.31
N THR A 236 16.01 11.11 -11.93
CA THR A 236 17.37 10.74 -12.35
C THR A 236 17.80 9.39 -11.78
N CYS A 237 18.61 8.66 -12.55
CA CYS A 237 19.19 7.39 -12.11
C CYS A 237 20.39 7.55 -11.19
N ASP A 238 20.92 8.77 -11.10
CA ASP A 238 22.10 9.11 -10.35
C ASP A 238 21.77 9.38 -8.87
N VAL A 239 22.09 8.42 -8.01
CA VAL A 239 22.10 8.64 -6.54
C VAL A 239 23.40 9.33 -6.14
N ALA A 240 23.72 10.46 -6.77
CA ALA A 240 24.86 11.28 -6.39
C ALA A 240 24.36 12.58 -5.75
N GLY A 241 23.84 12.49 -4.52
CA GLY A 241 23.85 13.61 -3.57
C GLY A 241 22.91 14.79 -3.84
N ALA A 242 21.67 14.58 -4.27
CA ALA A 242 20.67 15.65 -4.27
C ALA A 242 20.16 15.93 -2.84
N LEU A 243 20.71 16.97 -2.20
CA LEU A 243 20.06 17.63 -1.06
C LEU A 243 18.72 18.24 -1.53
N PRO A 244 17.67 18.25 -0.70
CA PRO A 244 16.33 18.64 -1.14
C PRO A 244 16.25 20.15 -1.40
N GLY A 245 16.19 20.53 -2.68
CA GLY A 245 15.69 21.83 -3.12
C GLY A 245 14.17 21.80 -3.15
N PHE A 246 13.52 22.37 -2.14
CA PHE A 246 12.08 22.61 -2.15
C PHE A 246 11.72 23.65 -3.21
N VAL A 247 11.14 23.22 -4.33
CA VAL A 247 10.34 24.11 -5.19
C VAL A 247 8.91 24.06 -4.64
N THR A 248 8.48 25.18 -4.08
CA THR A 248 7.10 25.37 -3.63
C THR A 248 6.29 25.89 -4.80
N ASP A 249 5.70 24.99 -5.58
CA ASP A 249 4.54 25.37 -6.40
C ASP A 249 3.26 25.07 -5.62
N LYS A 250 2.43 26.09 -5.46
CA LYS A 250 1.22 26.11 -4.64
C LYS A 250 0.01 25.87 -5.53
N THR A 251 -0.13 24.68 -6.06
CA THR A 251 -1.40 24.23 -6.65
C THR A 251 -1.59 22.74 -6.37
N ALA A 252 -2.42 22.48 -5.35
CA ALA A 252 -3.21 21.28 -5.10
C ALA A 252 -2.70 19.93 -5.62
N VAL A 253 -2.12 19.13 -4.72
CA VAL A 253 -2.32 17.68 -4.70
C VAL A 253 -2.51 17.27 -3.24
N GLU A 254 -3.72 16.82 -2.94
CA GLU A 254 -4.08 16.18 -1.67
C GLU A 254 -3.22 14.91 -1.56
N ARG A 255 -2.33 14.88 -0.57
CA ARG A 255 -1.38 13.79 -0.39
C ARG A 255 -2.13 12.52 -0.03
N VAL A 256 -2.17 11.57 -0.96
CA VAL A 256 -2.57 10.20 -0.63
C VAL A 256 -1.41 9.55 0.12
N HIS A 257 -1.41 9.71 1.44
CA HIS A 257 -0.55 8.96 2.36
C HIS A 257 -1.18 7.59 2.63
N PHE A 258 -0.79 6.58 1.85
CA PHE A 258 -0.98 5.19 2.29
C PHE A 258 0.17 4.83 3.23
N PHE A 259 -0.08 4.87 4.54
CA PHE A 259 0.75 4.17 5.51
C PHE A 259 0.29 2.71 5.53
N ILE A 260 1.17 1.82 5.07
CA ILE A 260 1.15 0.39 5.40
C ILE A 260 1.82 0.25 6.77
#